data_AF-A0A564Z5W6-F1
#
_entry.id   AF-A0A564Z5W6-F1
#
_cell.length_a   1.000
_cell.length_b   1.000
_cell.length_c   1.000
_cell.angle_alpha   90.00
_cell.angle_beta   90.00
_cell.angle_gamma   90.00
#
_symmetry.space_group_name_H-M   'P 1'
#
loop_
_entity.id
_entity.type
_entity.pdbx_description
1 polymer ?
#
loop_
_entity_poly.entity_id
_entity_poly.type
_entity_poly.pdbx_seq_one_letter_code
_entity_poly.pdbx_strand_id
1 'polypeptide(L)'
;MYIPNKEHIRHILLFQFHQGNTASSVAKILKDTYGNDVVKEKTSRRWFSAGGFKKDDFSLKDEPRAGCSKNSILSNCKLPLMKILPERLEN
;
A
#
# COMPACT_ATOMS: atom_id res chain seq x y z
N MET A 1 7.08 -12.52 -21.78
CA MET A 1 5.91 -12.68 -20.88
C MET A 1 5.83 -11.44 -20.01
N TYR A 2 4.75 -10.68 -20.10
CA TYR A 2 4.59 -9.44 -19.35
C TYR A 2 4.19 -9.75 -17.91
N ILE A 3 4.92 -9.19 -16.94
CA ILE A 3 4.62 -9.35 -15.52
C ILE A 3 3.93 -8.07 -15.05
N PRO A 4 2.61 -8.10 -14.81
CA PRO A 4 1.88 -6.92 -14.38
C PRO A 4 2.31 -6.53 -12.96
N ASN A 5 2.49 -5.23 -12.74
CA ASN A 5 2.71 -4.72 -11.40
C ASN A 5 1.42 -4.79 -10.54
N LYS A 6 1.56 -4.66 -9.22
CA LYS A 6 0.42 -4.78 -8.29
C LYS A 6 -0.68 -3.74 -8.54
N GLU A 7 -0.32 -2.55 -8.99
CA GLU A 7 -1.27 -1.46 -9.24
C GLU A 7 -2.09 -1.72 -10.52
N HIS A 8 -1.45 -2.21 -11.57
CA HIS A 8 -2.10 -2.64 -12.81
C HIS A 8 -3.15 -3.71 -12.52
N ILE A 9 -2.80 -4.70 -11.70
CA ILE A 9 -3.73 -5.73 -11.26
C ILE A 9 -4.92 -5.15 -10.48
N ARG A 10 -4.69 -4.19 -9.59
CA ARG A 10 -5.77 -3.55 -8.82
C ARG A 10 -6.71 -2.75 -9.72
N HIS A 11 -6.19 -2.04 -10.72
CA HIS A 11 -7.02 -1.37 -11.72
C HIS A 11 -7.91 -2.34 -12.49
N ILE A 12 -7.36 -3.49 -12.92
CA ILE A 12 -8.16 -4.52 -13.60
C ILE A 12 -9.24 -5.07 -12.68
N LEU A 13 -8.90 -5.39 -11.42
CA LEU A 13 -9.86 -5.88 -10.44
C LEU A 13 -10.99 -4.85 -10.20
N LEU A 14 -10.66 -3.56 -10.10
CA LEU A 14 -11.64 -2.48 -9.93
C LEU A 14 -12.55 -2.35 -11.15
N PHE A 15 -11.99 -2.34 -12.36
CA PHE A 15 -12.75 -2.29 -13.60
C PHE A 15 -13.73 -3.46 -13.71
N GLN A 16 -13.27 -4.68 -13.42
CA GLN A 16 -14.10 -5.88 -13.46
C GLN A 16 -15.18 -5.90 -12.36
N PHE A 17 -14.88 -5.33 -11.19
CA PHE A 17 -15.86 -5.15 -10.12
C PHE A 17 -17.01 -4.23 -10.55
N HIS A 18 -16.71 -3.10 -11.20
CA HIS A 18 -17.73 -2.20 -11.75
C HIS A 18 -18.56 -2.83 -12.88
N GLN A 19 -18.00 -3.80 -13.61
CA GLN A 19 -18.75 -4.58 -14.59
C GLN A 19 -19.69 -5.62 -13.97
N GLY A 20 -19.69 -5.80 -12.65
CA GLY A 20 -20.51 -6.79 -11.96
C GLY A 20 -19.99 -8.22 -12.06
N ASN A 21 -18.74 -8.41 -12.46
CA ASN A 21 -18.12 -9.74 -12.50
C ASN A 21 -17.87 -10.27 -11.09
N THR A 22 -17.75 -11.60 -10.95
CA THR A 22 -17.43 -12.22 -9.67
C THR A 22 -15.91 -12.37 -9.48
N ALA A 23 -15.44 -12.32 -8.24
CA ALA A 23 -14.02 -12.46 -7.91
C ALA A 23 -13.38 -13.76 -8.46
N SER A 24 -14.14 -14.85 -8.50
CA SER A 24 -13.70 -16.14 -9.05
C SER A 24 -13.51 -16.07 -10.57
N SER A 25 -14.44 -15.46 -11.29
CA SER A 25 -14.33 -15.23 -12.73
C SER A 25 -13.09 -14.39 -13.06
N VAL A 26 -12.90 -13.29 -12.35
CA VAL A 26 -11.77 -12.38 -12.57
C VAL A 26 -10.42 -13.04 -12.24
N ALA A 27 -10.36 -13.88 -11.20
CA ALA A 27 -9.16 -14.65 -10.90
C ALA A 27 -8.78 -15.60 -12.04
N LYS A 28 -9.75 -16.24 -12.70
CA LYS A 28 -9.50 -17.09 -13.88
C LYS A 28 -9.00 -16.25 -15.06
N ILE A 29 -9.67 -15.13 -15.36
CA ILE A 29 -9.26 -14.23 -16.46
C ILE A 29 -7.81 -13.75 -16.26
N LEU A 30 -7.43 -13.36 -15.04
CA LEU A 30 -6.07 -12.92 -14.74
C LEU A 30 -5.05 -14.04 -14.87
N LYS A 31 -5.41 -15.25 -14.45
CA LYS A 31 -4.59 -16.46 -14.59
C LYS A 31 -4.34 -16.79 -16.07
N ASP A 32 -5.38 -16.69 -16.90
CA ASP A 32 -5.30 -17.02 -18.32
C ASP A 32 -4.54 -15.92 -19.11
N THR A 33 -4.71 -14.65 -18.72
CA THR A 33 -4.05 -13.51 -19.40
C THR A 33 -2.57 -13.38 -19.04
N TYR A 34 -2.22 -13.53 -17.76
CA TYR A 34 -0.89 -13.20 -17.25
C TYR A 34 -0.11 -14.40 -16.69
N GLY A 35 -0.76 -15.56 -16.51
CA GLY A 35 -0.17 -16.77 -15.93
C GLY A 35 -0.57 -17.02 -14.47
N ASN A 36 -0.25 -18.23 -13.99
CA ASN A 36 -0.73 -18.75 -12.70
C ASN A 36 -0.37 -17.94 -11.46
N ASP A 37 0.76 -17.21 -11.47
CA ASP A 37 1.32 -16.59 -10.25
C ASP A 37 0.91 -15.13 -10.03
N VAL A 38 0.06 -14.59 -10.89
CA VAL A 38 -0.23 -13.15 -10.92
C VAL A 38 -1.16 -12.73 -9.79
N VAL A 39 -2.27 -13.44 -9.59
CA VAL A 39 -3.20 -13.20 -8.49
C VAL A 39 -3.78 -14.51 -7.96
N LYS A 40 -3.65 -14.72 -6.65
CA LYS A 40 -4.38 -15.79 -5.96
C LYS A 40 -5.84 -15.42 -5.83
N GLU A 41 -6.74 -16.39 -6.01
CA GLU A 41 -8.19 -16.18 -5.88
C GLU A 41 -8.59 -15.53 -4.53
N LYS A 42 -7.90 -15.90 -3.45
CA LYS A 42 -8.07 -15.29 -2.12
C LYS A 42 -7.85 -13.78 -2.13
N THR A 43 -6.88 -13.30 -2.92
CA THR A 43 -6.60 -11.88 -3.09
C THR A 43 -7.73 -11.20 -3.85
N SER A 44 -8.19 -11.76 -4.97
CA SER A 44 -9.34 -11.22 -5.71
C SER A 44 -10.58 -11.12 -4.82
N ARG A 45 -10.87 -12.17 -4.04
CA ARG A 45 -12.02 -12.19 -3.12
C ARG A 45 -11.91 -11.10 -2.05
N ARG A 46 -10.72 -10.87 -1.50
CA ARG A 46 -10.49 -9.82 -0.51
C ARG A 46 -10.77 -8.42 -1.08
N TRP A 47 -10.37 -8.17 -2.33
CA TRP A 47 -10.64 -6.91 -3.01
C TRP A 47 -12.14 -6.70 -3.29
N PHE A 48 -12.83 -7.76 -3.69
CA PHE A 48 -14.27 -7.72 -3.99
C PHE A 48 -15.16 -7.67 -2.74
N SER A 49 -14.61 -7.96 -1.56
CA SER A 49 -15.30 -7.83 -0.28
C SER A 49 -15.48 -6.37 0.16
N ALA A 50 -16.36 -6.14 1.13
CA ALA A 50 -16.75 -4.82 1.63
C ALA A 50 -15.58 -3.89 2.05
N GLY A 51 -14.42 -4.45 2.42
CA GLY A 51 -13.24 -3.68 2.81
C GLY A 51 -12.26 -3.35 1.69
N GLY A 52 -12.47 -3.82 0.46
CA GLY A 52 -11.57 -3.59 -0.67
C GLY A 52 -12.02 -2.45 -1.58
N PHE A 53 -13.12 -2.64 -2.32
CA PHE A 53 -13.66 -1.62 -3.24
C PHE A 53 -14.92 -0.90 -2.74
N LYS A 54 -15.46 -1.31 -1.59
CA LYS A 54 -16.79 -0.88 -1.12
C LYS A 54 -16.78 0.33 -0.19
N LYS A 55 -15.59 0.86 0.10
CA LYS A 55 -15.40 2.17 0.70
C LYS A 55 -15.07 3.09 -0.47
N ASP A 56 -15.58 4.32 -0.53
CA ASP A 56 -15.22 5.36 -1.54
C ASP A 56 -13.71 5.68 -1.63
N ASP A 57 -12.87 4.89 -0.96
CA ASP A 57 -11.45 4.83 -1.10
C ASP A 57 -11.07 3.94 -2.29
N PHE A 58 -10.97 4.56 -3.46
CA PHE A 58 -10.39 3.96 -4.66
C PHE A 58 -8.85 4.03 -4.65
N SER A 59 -8.21 4.30 -3.50
CA SER A 59 -6.75 4.33 -3.46
C SER A 59 -6.21 2.92 -3.69
N LEU A 60 -5.68 2.69 -4.89
CA LEU A 60 -5.08 1.41 -5.28
C LEU A 60 -3.68 1.23 -4.69
N LYS A 61 -3.26 2.10 -3.77
CA LYS A 61 -1.97 2.05 -3.09
C LYS A 61 -2.07 1.16 -1.85
N ASP A 62 -0.95 0.61 -1.40
CA ASP A 62 -0.92 -0.08 -0.11
C ASP A 62 -1.03 0.95 1.01
N GLU A 63 -1.97 0.76 1.93
CA GLU A 63 -2.01 1.54 3.16
C GLU A 63 -0.68 1.39 3.93
N PRO A 64 -0.23 2.45 4.61
CA PRO A 64 0.90 2.35 5.53
C PRO A 64 0.62 1.26 6.56
N ARG A 65 1.42 0.19 6.54
CA ARG A 65 1.33 -0.82 7.60
C ARG A 65 1.72 -0.17 8.91
N ALA A 66 0.81 -0.16 9.88
CA ALA A 66 1.11 0.27 11.24
C ALA A 66 2.36 -0.49 11.71
N GLY A 67 3.45 0.25 11.93
CA GLY A 67 4.78 -0.30 12.27
C GLY A 67 5.91 0.03 11.29
N CYS A 68 5.64 0.56 10.09
CA CYS A 68 6.68 1.02 9.18
C CYS A 68 6.74 2.56 9.15
N SER A 69 7.47 3.14 10.09
CA SER A 69 7.89 4.54 10.01
C SER A 69 8.75 4.71 8.75
N LYS A 70 8.27 5.46 7.76
CA LYS A 70 9.08 5.86 6.60
C LYS A 70 10.00 7.06 6.90
N ASN A 71 10.27 7.34 8.17
CA ASN A 71 11.12 8.47 8.59
C ASN A 71 12.23 7.95 9.51
N SER A 72 13.18 7.17 8.99
CA SER A 72 14.36 6.70 9.75
C SER A 72 15.57 7.65 9.67
N ILE A 73 15.38 8.94 9.36
CA ILE A 73 16.49 9.92 9.37
C ILE A 73 16.25 11.08 10.36
N LEU A 74 15.04 11.31 10.88
CA LEU A 74 14.80 12.44 11.78
C LEU A 74 13.92 12.11 13.00
N SER A 75 14.18 10.98 13.64
CA SER A 75 13.45 10.61 14.85
C SER A 75 14.38 9.93 15.84
N ASN A 76 14.92 10.77 16.74
CA ASN A 76 15.51 10.42 18.03
C ASN A 76 17.01 10.04 18.09
N CYS A 77 17.88 10.97 17.73
CA CYS A 77 19.09 11.19 18.54
C CYS A 77 18.75 12.26 19.59
N LYS A 78 18.41 11.83 20.80
CA LYS A 78 18.32 12.72 21.98
C LYS A 78 19.72 13.28 22.25
N LEU A 79 20.04 14.44 21.68
CA LEU A 79 21.23 15.19 22.08
C LEU A 79 20.90 15.94 23.39
N PRO A 80 21.72 15.83 24.45
CA PRO A 80 21.54 16.63 25.65
C PRO A 80 21.85 18.09 25.30
N LEU A 81 20.86 18.97 25.50
CA LEU A 81 21.04 20.41 25.39
C LEU A 81 21.99 20.88 26.51
N MET A 82 23.28 21.03 26.21
CA MET A 82 24.18 21.78 27.07
C MET A 82 23.77 23.26 27.00
N LYS A 83 23.18 23.75 28.10
CA LYS A 83 22.91 25.18 28.30
C LYS A 83 24.26 25.87 28.46
N ILE A 84 24.74 26.54 27.42
CA ILE A 84 25.86 27.47 27.57
C ILE A 84 25.30 28.71 28.25
N LEU A 85 25.59 28.85 29.55
CA LEU A 85 25.45 30.09 30.29
C LEU A 85 26.60 31.01 29.85
N PRO A 86 26.39 32.27 29.45
CA PRO A 86 27.51 33.15 29.15
C PRO A 86 28.25 33.50 30.45
N GLU A 87 29.52 33.10 30.53
CA GLU A 87 30.45 33.57 31.55
C GLU A 87 30.65 35.09 31.42
N ARG A 88 30.60 35.76 32.57
CA ARG A 88 31.04 37.14 32.74
C ARG A 88 32.45 37.27 32.16
N LEU A 89 32.65 38.24 31.29
CA LEU A 89 33.97 38.83 31.11
C LEU A 89 33.85 40.30 31.46
N GLU A 90 34.52 40.63 32.55
CA GLU A 90 34.72 41.95 33.11
C GLU A 90 35.54 42.79 32.12
N ASN A 91 35.15 44.05 31.96
CA ASN A 91 36.03 45.20 31.72
C ASN A 91 35.24 46.48 32.00
#